data_AF-A0A927A9P0-F1
#
_entry.id   AF-A0A927A9P0-F1
#
_cell.length_a   1.000
_cell.length_b   1.000
_cell.length_c   1.000
_cell.angle_alpha   90.00
_cell.angle_beta   90.00
_cell.angle_gamma   90.00
#
_symmetry.space_group_name_H-M   'P 1'
#
loop_
_entity.id
_entity.type
_entity.pdbx_description
1 polymer ?
#
loop_
_entity_poly.entity_id
_entity_poly.type
_entity_poly.pdbx_seq_one_letter_code
_entity_poly.pdbx_strand_id
1 'polypeptide(L)' 'MADPNFIAPITNPFGLTDVGFYAAPTFADIDGDGDLDAFVGNLDGNTQFYRNT' A
#
# COMPACT_ATOMS: atom_id res chain seq x y z
N MET A 1 19.77 -4.20 20.61
CA MET A 1 18.57 -3.85 19.83
C MET A 1 19.06 -2.95 18.71
N ALA A 2 18.74 -3.24 17.45
CA ALA A 2 19.21 -2.38 16.35
C ALA A 2 18.45 -1.05 16.39
N ASP A 3 19.16 0.06 16.25
CA ASP A 3 18.55 1.38 16.16
C ASP A 3 17.81 1.50 14.81
N PRO A 4 16.59 2.08 14.78
CA PRO A 4 15.85 2.27 13.54
C PRO A 4 16.60 3.22 12.61
N ASN A 5 16.84 2.79 11.38
CA ASN A 5 17.48 3.59 10.34
C ASN A 5 16.40 4.28 9.50
N PHE A 6 16.32 5.60 9.57
CA PHE A 6 15.41 6.40 8.76
C PHE A 6 16.15 6.98 7.55
N ILE A 7 15.65 6.69 6.36
CA ILE A 7 16.12 7.33 5.12
C ILE A 7 15.60 8.77 5.04
N ALA A 8 16.26 9.61 4.24
CA ALA A 8 15.75 10.94 3.92
C ALA A 8 14.35 10.83 3.28
N PRO A 9 13.45 11.80 3.49
CA PRO A 9 12.12 11.78 2.91
C PRO A 9 12.18 11.68 1.38
N ILE A 10 11.42 10.74 0.83
CA ILE A 10 11.24 10.56 -0.61
C ILE A 10 9.76 10.77 -0.96
N THR A 11 9.50 11.36 -2.13
CA THR A 11 8.13 11.62 -2.58
C THR A 11 7.51 10.33 -3.12
N ASN A 12 6.37 9.95 -2.55
CA ASN A 12 5.54 8.82 -2.97
C ASN A 12 6.33 7.52 -3.27
N PRO A 13 7.09 6.98 -2.31
CA PRO A 13 7.92 5.79 -2.52
C PRO A 13 7.14 4.54 -2.95
N PHE A 14 5.87 4.46 -2.55
CA PHE A 14 5.00 3.31 -2.80
C PHE A 14 4.05 3.53 -3.99
N GLY A 15 4.23 4.61 -4.75
CA GLY A 15 3.41 4.89 -5.93
C GLY A 15 1.91 5.03 -5.63
N LEU A 16 1.54 5.43 -4.41
CA LEU A 16 0.14 5.58 -4.01
C LEU A 16 -0.52 6.69 -4.82
N THR A 17 -1.79 6.46 -5.15
CA THR A 17 -2.62 7.42 -5.90
C THR A 17 -3.90 7.70 -5.13
N ASP A 18 -4.58 8.79 -5.50
CA ASP A 18 -5.92 9.06 -4.99
C ASP A 18 -6.89 7.96 -5.45
N VAL A 19 -7.52 7.30 -4.49
CA VAL A 19 -8.47 6.20 -4.69
C VAL A 19 -9.92 6.67 -4.67
N GLY A 20 -10.16 7.97 -4.39
CA GLY A 20 -11.49 8.56 -4.30
C GLY A 20 -12.14 8.42 -2.91
N PHE A 21 -13.47 8.57 -2.86
CA PHE A 21 -14.21 8.62 -1.60
C PHE A 21 -14.46 7.24 -0.99
N TYR A 22 -14.57 7.21 0.34
CA TYR A 22 -14.80 6.00 1.14
C TYR A 22 -13.77 4.90 0.87
N ALA A 23 -12.49 5.28 0.85
CA ALA A 23 -11.38 4.35 0.75
C ALA A 23 -11.47 3.26 1.84
N ALA A 24 -11.46 2.00 1.42
CA ALA A 24 -11.53 0.82 2.26
C ALA A 24 -10.29 -0.06 2.01
N PRO A 25 -9.14 0.26 2.62
CA PRO A 25 -7.91 -0.52 2.46
C PRO A 25 -7.98 -1.87 3.19
N THR A 26 -7.35 -2.89 2.60
CA THR A 26 -7.11 -4.22 3.15
C THR A 26 -5.74 -4.71 2.69
N PHE A 27 -5.07 -5.51 3.51
CA PHE A 27 -3.73 -6.01 3.24
C PHE A 27 -3.71 -7.54 3.17
N ALA A 28 -3.00 -8.07 2.18
CA ALA A 28 -2.77 -9.50 2.02
C ALA A 28 -1.48 -9.73 1.21
N ASP A 29 -0.73 -10.77 1.57
CA ASP A 29 0.40 -11.28 0.78
C ASP A 29 -0.17 -12.10 -0.40
N ILE A 30 -0.34 -11.47 -1.58
CA ILE A 30 -1.04 -12.12 -2.70
C ILE A 30 -0.11 -12.98 -3.55
N ASP A 31 1.19 -12.68 -3.55
CA ASP A 31 2.19 -13.39 -4.36
C ASP A 31 3.17 -14.26 -3.56
N GLY A 32 3.08 -14.24 -2.23
CA GLY A 32 3.73 -15.19 -1.33
C GLY A 32 5.18 -14.86 -1.03
N ASP A 33 5.58 -13.59 -1.16
CA ASP A 33 6.95 -13.16 -0.91
C ASP A 33 7.22 -12.77 0.56
N GLY A 34 6.16 -12.73 1.38
CA GLY A 34 6.22 -12.49 2.82
C GLY A 34 6.06 -11.02 3.21
N ASP A 35 5.88 -10.12 2.26
CA ASP A 35 5.37 -8.78 2.53
C ASP A 35 3.84 -8.68 2.32
N LEU A 36 3.26 -7.52 2.62
CA LEU A 36 1.81 -7.33 2.47
C LEU A 36 1.53 -6.33 1.36
N ASP A 37 0.76 -6.78 0.38
CA ASP A 37 0.22 -5.92 -0.67
C ASP A 37 -1.03 -5.19 -0.20
N ALA A 38 -1.32 -4.03 -0.80
CA ALA A 38 -2.51 -3.24 -0.50
C ALA A 38 -3.58 -3.37 -1.58
N PHE A 39 -4.80 -3.64 -1.13
CA PHE A 39 -6.03 -3.60 -1.92
C PHE A 39 -6.92 -2.51 -1.35
N VAL A 40 -7.30 -1.52 -2.15
CA VAL A 40 -8.09 -0.39 -1.68
C VAL A 40 -9.38 -0.30 -2.48
N GLY A 41 -10.49 -0.62 -1.82
CA GLY A 41 -11.83 -0.41 -2.36
C GLY A 41 -12.25 1.05 -2.26
N ASN A 42 -13.21 1.49 -3.06
CA ASN A 42 -13.82 2.82 -2.96
C ASN A 42 -15.35 2.79 -3.09
N LEU A 43 -16.01 3.94 -2.90
CA LEU A 43 -17.47 4.08 -3.00
C LEU A 43 -18.05 3.61 -4.34
N ASP A 44 -17.29 3.82 -5.42
CA ASP A 44 -17.72 3.46 -6.78
C ASP A 44 -17.66 1.95 -7.04
N GLY A 45 -17.19 1.17 -6.07
CA GLY A 45 -17.01 -0.27 -6.18
C GLY A 45 -15.73 -0.68 -6.92
N ASN A 46 -14.81 0.28 -7.15
CA ASN A 46 -13.50 -0.02 -7.72
C ASN A 46 -12.56 -0.57 -6.64
N THR A 47 -11.61 -1.40 -7.06
CA THR A 47 -10.48 -1.84 -6.24
C THR A 47 -9.17 -1.46 -6.90
N GLN A 48 -8.35 -0.65 -6.24
CA GLN A 48 -6.97 -0.38 -6.63
C GLN A 48 -6.04 -1.37 -5.93
N PHE A 49 -5.04 -1.86 -6.66
CA PHE A 49 -4.03 -2.79 -6.16
C PHE A 49 -2.65 -2.12 -6.19
N TYR A 50 -1.93 -2.20 -5.08
CA TYR A 50 -0.56 -1.74 -4.94
C TYR A 50 0.29 -2.90 -4.42
N ARG A 51 1.20 -3.37 -5.27
CA ARG A 51 2.16 -4.42 -4.93
C ARG A 51 3.34 -3.84 -4.17
N ASN A 52 3.76 -4.50 -3.10
CA ASN A 52 5.05 -4.27 -2.47
C ASN A 52 6.04 -5.38 -2.92
N THR A 53 7.35 -5.11 -2.87
CA THR A 53 8.42 -6.09 -3.21
C THR A 53 9.65 -5.81 -2.37
#